data_AF-A0AAD5INN7-F1
#
_entry.id   AF-A0AAD5INN7-F1
#
_cell.length_a   1.000
_cell.length_b   1.000
_cell.length_c   1.000
_cell.angle_alpha   90.00
_cell.angle_beta   90.00
_cell.angle_gamma   90.00
#
_symmetry.space_group_name_H-M   'P 1'
#
loop_
_entity.id
_entity.type
_entity.pdbx_description
1 polymer ?
#
loop_
_entity_poly.entity_id
_entity_poly.type
_entity_poly.pdbx_seq_one_letter_code
_entity_poly.pdbx_strand_id
1 'polypeptide(L)'
;MLGNHDKRGDVETQLSPMLRLTDPRWLCLRSFIVNTEIVELFFVDTTPFVDKYLKPKKHHYDWRGVIPRNNYLTKLLKDMESALKSSVATLKIVIGHHAIRSIEHHGDTKELIHQILPILED
;
A
#
# COMPACT_ATOMS: atom_id res chain seq x y z
N MET A 1 5.34 2.38 -6.10
CA MET A 1 4.10 1.95 -5.41
C MET A 1 2.91 2.72 -5.97
N LEU A 2 1.68 2.27 -5.73
CA LEU A 2 0.48 2.88 -6.30
C LEU A 2 -0.21 3.82 -5.29
N GLY A 3 -0.53 5.03 -5.74
CA GLY A 3 -1.43 5.96 -5.08
C GLY A 3 -2.88 5.89 -5.56
N ASN A 4 -3.71 6.80 -5.07
CA ASN A 4 -5.12 6.84 -5.46
C ASN A 4 -5.31 7.29 -6.92
N HIS A 5 -4.45 8.18 -7.42
CA HIS A 5 -4.50 8.66 -8.81
C HIS A 5 -4.05 7.58 -9.81
N ASP A 6 -3.08 6.74 -9.46
CA ASP A 6 -2.70 5.59 -10.28
C ASP A 6 -3.86 4.62 -10.47
N LYS A 7 -4.66 4.43 -9.42
CA LYS A 7 -5.90 3.63 -9.49
C LYS A 7 -7.02 4.28 -10.30
N ARG A 8 -6.93 5.54 -10.70
CA ARG A 8 -7.90 6.13 -11.66
C ARG A 8 -7.57 5.77 -13.11
N GLY A 9 -6.33 5.35 -13.38
CA GLY A 9 -5.89 4.83 -14.66
C GLY A 9 -5.93 3.31 -14.73
N ASP A 10 -5.11 2.74 -15.62
CA ASP A 10 -4.88 1.30 -15.71
C ASP A 10 -3.73 0.90 -14.78
N VAL A 11 -4.06 0.27 -13.67
CA VAL A 11 -3.08 -0.16 -12.66
C VAL A 11 -2.16 -1.26 -13.22
N GLU A 12 -2.71 -2.15 -14.05
CA GLU A 12 -1.97 -3.29 -14.57
C GLU A 12 -0.83 -2.85 -15.50
N THR A 13 -0.97 -1.68 -16.14
CA THR A 13 0.12 -1.10 -16.94
C THR A 13 1.32 -0.73 -16.05
N GLN A 14 1.10 -0.12 -14.88
CA GLN A 14 2.20 0.23 -13.96
C GLN A 14 2.83 -0.99 -13.28
N LEU A 15 2.03 -2.04 -13.04
CA LEU A 15 2.49 -3.31 -12.47
C LEU A 15 3.16 -4.22 -13.50
N SER A 16 3.01 -3.92 -14.79
CA SER A 16 3.44 -4.79 -15.87
C SER A 16 4.95 -5.05 -15.80
N PRO A 17 5.39 -6.32 -15.87
CA PRO A 17 6.81 -6.64 -15.99
C PRO A 17 7.41 -6.12 -17.29
N MET A 18 6.59 -5.79 -18.30
CA MET A 18 7.07 -5.21 -19.55
C MET A 18 7.74 -3.85 -19.34
N LEU A 19 7.32 -3.08 -18.32
CA LEU A 19 8.00 -1.82 -18.00
C LEU A 19 9.45 -2.04 -17.57
N ARG A 20 9.79 -3.20 -16.99
CA ARG A 20 11.18 -3.55 -16.66
C ARG A 20 12.02 -3.92 -17.87
N LEU A 21 11.39 -4.31 -18.99
CA LEU A 21 12.11 -4.50 -20.25
C LEU A 21 12.51 -3.15 -20.86
N THR A 22 11.70 -2.11 -20.64
CA THR A 22 11.99 -0.74 -21.09
C THR A 22 12.93 0.00 -20.15
N ASP A 23 12.67 -0.03 -18.84
CA ASP A 23 13.52 0.53 -17.80
C ASP A 23 13.71 -0.49 -16.67
N PRO A 24 14.88 -1.15 -16.58
CA PRO A 24 15.12 -2.20 -15.59
C PRO A 24 15.10 -1.69 -14.15
N ARG A 25 15.16 -0.37 -13.93
CA ARG A 25 15.08 0.25 -12.60
C ARG A 25 13.63 0.34 -12.10
N TRP A 26 12.64 0.12 -12.95
CA TRP A 26 11.23 0.24 -12.58
C TRP A 26 10.77 -0.95 -11.72
N LEU A 27 10.56 -0.73 -10.43
CA LEU A 27 9.89 -1.69 -9.55
C LEU A 27 8.59 -1.10 -9.01
N CYS A 28 7.46 -1.55 -9.56
CA CYS A 28 6.14 -1.23 -9.03
C CYS A 28 5.35 -2.52 -8.77
N LEU A 29 5.04 -2.74 -7.49
CA LEU A 29 4.14 -3.78 -7.01
C LEU A 29 3.11 -3.11 -6.07
N ARG A 30 2.04 -3.82 -5.70
CA ARG A 30 1.01 -3.30 -4.79
C ARG A 30 1.55 -3.13 -3.37
N SER A 31 1.88 -4.26 -2.74
CA SER A 31 2.59 -4.32 -1.45
C SER A 31 3.78 -5.26 -1.58
N PHE A 32 4.95 -4.87 -1.09
CA PHE A 32 6.20 -5.63 -1.24
C PHE A 32 7.24 -5.16 -0.23
N ILE A 33 8.26 -5.99 0.01
CA ILE A 33 9.36 -5.70 0.93
C ILE A 33 10.65 -5.56 0.13
N VAL A 34 11.44 -4.53 0.44
CA VAL A 34 12.82 -4.40 -0.02
C VAL A 34 13.73 -4.53 1.19
N ASN A 35 14.58 -5.56 1.18
CA ASN A 35 15.55 -5.81 2.23
C ASN A 35 16.93 -5.34 1.76
N THR A 36 17.59 -4.53 2.59
CA THR A 36 18.94 -3.99 2.35
C THR A 36 19.90 -4.35 3.48
N GLU A 37 19.75 -5.54 4.08
CA GLU A 37 20.48 -6.11 5.24
C GLU A 37 20.29 -5.35 6.56
N ILE A 38 20.47 -4.02 6.55
CA ILE A 38 20.35 -3.13 7.73
C ILE A 38 18.92 -2.58 7.85
N VAL A 39 18.30 -2.27 6.70
CA VAL A 39 16.99 -1.65 6.61
C VAL A 39 16.04 -2.57 5.84
N GLU A 40 14.82 -2.73 6.35
CA GLU A 40 13.71 -3.33 5.60
C GLU A 40 12.63 -2.28 5.33
N LEU A 41 12.30 -2.11 4.05
CA LEU A 41 11.28 -1.20 3.56
C LEU A 41 10.01 -2.00 3.22
N PHE A 42 8.92 -1.75 3.94
CA PHE A 42 7.63 -2.39 3.78
C PHE A 42 6.69 -1.46 3.01
N PHE A 43 6.56 -1.66 1.71
CA PHE A 43 5.62 -0.92 0.88
C PHE A 43 4.21 -1.50 1.05
N VAL A 44 3.25 -0.65 1.38
CA VAL A 44 1.85 -1.02 1.64
C VAL A 44 0.93 -0.29 0.69
N ASP A 45 0.08 -1.03 -0.03
CA ASP A 45 -1.02 -0.44 -0.80
C ASP A 45 -2.10 0.09 0.16
N THR A 46 -2.02 1.37 0.48
CA THR A 46 -2.96 2.02 1.41
C THR A 46 -4.27 2.44 0.76
N THR A 47 -4.39 2.46 -0.56
CA THR A 47 -5.61 2.97 -1.23
C THR A 47 -6.85 2.11 -0.95
N PRO A 48 -6.77 0.77 -0.96
CA PRO A 48 -7.89 -0.08 -0.59
C PRO A 48 -8.39 0.14 0.84
N PHE A 49 -7.64 0.75 1.75
CA PHE A 49 -8.14 1.02 3.10
C PHE A 49 -9.16 2.16 3.13
N VAL A 50 -9.09 3.11 2.19
CA VAL A 50 -9.89 4.34 2.29
C VAL A 50 -11.29 4.14 1.70
N ASP A 51 -12.30 4.09 2.55
CA ASP A 51 -13.69 3.79 2.19
C ASP A 51 -14.24 4.79 1.17
N LYS A 52 -13.73 6.03 1.22
CA LYS A 52 -14.17 7.10 0.34
C LYS A 52 -14.00 6.76 -1.14
N TYR A 53 -13.10 5.86 -1.53
CA TYR A 53 -12.89 5.51 -2.94
C TYR A 53 -13.82 4.41 -3.45
N LEU A 54 -14.49 3.67 -2.56
CA LEU A 54 -15.44 2.61 -2.92
C LEU A 54 -16.87 3.12 -3.13
N LYS A 55 -17.17 4.33 -2.64
CA LYS A 55 -18.49 4.96 -2.81
C LYS A 55 -18.68 5.42 -4.26
N PRO A 56 -19.93 5.43 -4.79
CA PRO A 56 -20.22 5.98 -6.11
C PRO A 56 -19.69 7.42 -6.22
N LYS A 57 -18.81 7.66 -7.19
CA LYS A 57 -18.09 8.92 -7.34
C LYS A 57 -17.91 9.30 -8.81
N LYS A 58 -17.51 10.55 -9.02
CA LYS A 58 -17.14 11.12 -10.33
C LYS A 58 -15.98 10.38 -11.02
N HIS A 59 -15.11 9.70 -10.25
CA HIS A 59 -13.95 9.01 -10.78
C HIS A 59 -14.12 7.50 -10.69
N HIS A 60 -13.81 6.81 -11.79
CA HIS A 60 -13.63 5.37 -11.82
C HIS A 60 -12.31 5.00 -11.14
N TYR A 61 -12.30 3.88 -10.44
CA TYR A 61 -11.10 3.32 -9.81
C TYR A 61 -10.95 1.86 -10.24
N ASP A 62 -9.75 1.48 -10.64
CA ASP A 62 -9.38 0.11 -11.00
C ASP A 62 -9.11 -0.72 -9.74
N TRP A 63 -10.05 -1.62 -9.47
CA TRP A 63 -10.01 -2.54 -8.34
C TRP A 63 -9.66 -3.98 -8.72
N ARG A 64 -9.19 -4.22 -9.95
CA ARG A 64 -8.67 -5.54 -10.35
C ARG A 64 -7.55 -5.95 -9.40
N GLY A 65 -7.55 -7.22 -8.99
CA GLY A 65 -6.61 -7.75 -8.00
C GLY A 65 -6.82 -7.28 -6.55
N VAL A 66 -7.79 -6.40 -6.28
CA VAL A 66 -8.14 -5.92 -4.92
C VAL A 66 -9.48 -6.48 -4.46
N ILE A 67 -10.41 -6.77 -5.37
CA ILE A 67 -11.72 -7.35 -5.02
C ILE A 67 -11.62 -8.88 -4.88
N PRO A 68 -12.22 -9.50 -3.84
CA PRO A 68 -13.00 -8.87 -2.77
C PRO A 68 -12.14 -8.10 -1.76
N ARG A 69 -12.50 -6.83 -1.52
CA ARG A 69 -11.71 -5.88 -0.71
C ARG A 69 -11.41 -6.40 0.70
N ASN A 70 -12.40 -6.97 1.37
CA ASN A 70 -12.22 -7.47 2.73
C ASN A 70 -11.14 -8.55 2.79
N ASN A 71 -11.20 -9.53 1.87
CA ASN A 71 -10.20 -10.59 1.79
C ASN A 71 -8.80 -10.03 1.50
N TYR A 72 -8.72 -9.05 0.60
CA TYR A 72 -7.46 -8.37 0.30
C TYR A 72 -6.88 -7.66 1.53
N LEU A 73 -7.69 -6.86 2.24
CA LEU A 73 -7.25 -6.11 3.42
C LEU A 73 -6.86 -7.05 4.57
N THR A 74 -7.66 -8.07 4.85
CA THR A 74 -7.34 -9.06 5.90
C THR A 74 -6.02 -9.76 5.61
N LYS A 75 -5.78 -10.17 4.36
CA LYS A 75 -4.52 -10.78 3.96
C LYS A 75 -3.36 -9.78 4.08
N LEU A 76 -3.52 -8.55 3.58
CA LEU A 76 -2.49 -7.52 3.63
C LEU A 76 -2.05 -7.23 5.08
N LEU A 77 -3.02 -7.06 5.99
CA LEU A 77 -2.74 -6.78 7.40
C LEU A 77 -2.00 -7.95 8.06
N LYS A 78 -2.47 -9.18 7.82
CA LYS A 78 -1.81 -10.39 8.34
C LYS A 78 -0.38 -10.55 7.81
N ASP A 79 -0.19 -10.38 6.51
CA ASP A 79 1.12 -10.53 5.88
C ASP A 79 2.08 -9.43 6.36
N MET A 80 1.59 -8.20 6.51
CA MET A 80 2.34 -7.06 7.04
C MET A 80 2.75 -7.29 8.51
N GLU A 81 1.82 -7.63 9.39
CA GLU A 81 2.10 -7.89 10.80
C GLU A 81 3.10 -9.04 10.96
N SER A 82 2.87 -10.15 10.23
CA SER A 82 3.78 -11.29 10.26
C SER A 82 5.18 -10.90 9.80
N ALA A 83 5.30 -10.13 8.72
CA ALA A 83 6.60 -9.74 8.19
C ALA A 83 7.35 -8.78 9.12
N LEU A 84 6.65 -7.81 9.73
CA LEU A 84 7.22 -6.89 10.72
C LEU A 84 7.72 -7.65 11.96
N LYS A 85 6.94 -8.62 12.46
CA LYS A 85 7.31 -9.45 13.61
C LYS A 85 8.48 -10.38 13.32
N SER A 86 8.58 -10.94 12.11
CA SER A 86 9.69 -11.80 11.71
C SER A 86 10.98 -11.04 11.37
N SER A 87 10.88 -9.74 11.11
CA SER A 87 12.01 -8.92 10.67
C SER A 87 13.05 -8.74 11.79
N VAL A 88 14.30 -9.07 11.45
CA VAL A 88 15.49 -8.86 12.30
C VAL A 88 16.29 -7.61 11.90
N ALA A 89 15.78 -6.82 10.95
CA ALA A 89 16.45 -5.62 10.47
C ALA A 89 16.56 -4.57 11.59
N THR A 90 17.66 -3.81 11.59
CA THR A 90 17.89 -2.74 12.56
C THR A 90 16.86 -1.61 12.40
N LEU A 91 16.50 -1.29 11.16
CA LEU A 91 15.51 -0.26 10.86
C LEU A 91 14.40 -0.85 9.97
N LYS A 92 13.15 -0.67 10.40
CA LYS A 92 11.95 -1.07 9.65
C LYS A 92 11.20 0.19 9.25
N ILE A 93 10.97 0.39 7.96
CA ILE A 93 10.28 1.57 7.44
C ILE A 93 9.05 1.12 6.68
N VAL A 94 7.87 1.57 7.10
CA VAL A 94 6.61 1.30 6.40
C VAL A 94 6.27 2.48 5.50
N ILE A 95 6.03 2.21 4.22
CA ILE A 95 5.85 3.20 3.17
C ILE A 95 4.46 3.05 2.57
N GLY A 96 3.66 4.11 2.66
CA GLY A 96 2.27 4.17 2.18
C GLY A 96 2.01 5.46 1.41
N HIS A 97 1.04 5.47 0.50
CA HIS A 97 0.64 6.68 -0.23
C HIS A 97 -0.20 7.65 0.63
N HIS A 98 -0.98 7.10 1.56
CA HIS A 98 -1.89 7.86 2.41
C HIS A 98 -1.24 8.05 3.77
N ALA A 99 -1.31 9.26 4.32
CA ALA A 99 -0.78 9.55 5.64
C ALA A 99 -1.67 8.92 6.74
N ILE A 100 -1.04 8.38 7.78
CA ILE A 100 -1.76 7.96 9.00
C ILE A 100 -2.27 9.21 9.72
N ARG A 101 -1.37 10.18 9.95
CA ARG A 101 -1.69 11.50 10.51
C ARG A 101 -1.16 12.62 9.63
N SER A 102 -1.93 13.68 9.43
CA SER A 102 -1.51 14.86 8.67
C SER A 102 -2.32 16.10 9.07
N ILE A 103 -1.64 17.24 9.18
CA ILE A 103 -2.25 18.55 9.48
C ILE A 103 -2.71 19.32 8.23
N GLU A 104 -2.61 18.68 7.07
CA GLU A 104 -2.84 19.28 5.74
C GLU A 104 -4.30 19.02 5.27
N HIS A 105 -4.75 19.58 4.14
CA HIS A 105 -6.13 19.46 3.65
C HIS A 105 -6.64 18.02 3.50
N HIS A 106 -5.77 17.04 3.26
CA HIS A 106 -6.17 15.63 3.23
C HIS A 106 -6.48 15.04 4.62
N GLY A 107 -5.88 15.61 5.67
CA GLY A 107 -6.04 15.20 7.06
C GLY A 107 -5.60 13.76 7.33
N ASP A 108 -6.00 13.29 8.50
CA ASP A 108 -5.79 11.91 8.95
C ASP A 108 -6.59 10.90 8.12
N THR A 109 -5.98 9.74 7.84
CA THR A 109 -6.69 8.60 7.25
C THR A 109 -7.20 7.69 8.37
N LYS A 110 -8.46 7.89 8.76
CA LYS A 110 -9.10 7.18 9.89
C LYS A 110 -8.93 5.66 9.78
N GLU A 111 -9.11 5.09 8.60
CA GLU A 111 -9.01 3.65 8.39
C GLU A 111 -7.60 3.12 8.70
N LEU A 112 -6.55 3.90 8.40
CA LEU A 112 -5.17 3.53 8.73
C LEU A 112 -4.87 3.69 10.22
N ILE A 113 -5.43 4.71 10.88
CA ILE A 113 -5.34 4.86 12.34
C ILE A 113 -5.93 3.66 13.06
N HIS A 114 -7.05 3.11 12.59
CA HIS A 114 -7.70 1.98 13.26
C HIS A 114 -7.09 0.62 12.90
N GLN A 115 -6.54 0.46 11.69
CA GLN A 115 -6.14 -0.86 11.18
C GLN A 115 -4.62 -1.04 11.06
N ILE A 116 -3.87 0.01 10.71
CA ILE A 116 -2.42 -0.08 10.51
C ILE A 116 -1.66 0.40 11.74
N LEU A 117 -2.03 1.55 12.31
CA LEU A 117 -1.28 2.14 13.42
C LEU A 117 -1.08 1.17 14.61
N PRO A 118 -2.07 0.35 15.03
CA PRO A 118 -1.86 -0.62 16.10
C PRO A 118 -0.78 -1.67 15.79
N ILE A 119 -0.57 -2.01 14.52
CA ILE A 119 0.50 -2.94 14.09
C ILE A 119 1.87 -2.27 14.17
N LEU A 120 1.93 -0.94 13.97
CA LEU A 120 3.18 -0.18 13.99
C LEU A 120 3.63 0.20 15.41
N GLU A 121 2.70 0.21 16.36
CA GLU A 121 2.93 0.57 17.77
C GLU A 121 3.11 -0.67 18.68
N ASP A 122 3.01 -1.89 18.13
CA ASP A 122 3.30 -3.17 18.80
C ASP A 122 4.81 -3.39 18.97
#